data_AF-A0A2A9KHQ4-F1
#
_entry.id   AF-A0A2A9KHQ4-F1
#
_cell.length_a   1.000
_cell.length_b   1.000
_cell.length_c   1.000
_cell.angle_alpha   90.00
_cell.angle_beta   90.00
_cell.angle_gamma   90.00
#
_symmetry.space_group_name_H-M   'P 1'
#
loop_
_entity.id
_entity.type
_entity.pdbx_description
1 polymer ?
#
loop_
_entity_poly.entity_id
_entity_poly.type
_entity_poly.pdbx_seq_one_letter_code
_entity_poly.pdbx_strand_id
1 'polypeptide(L)'
;MFCPQCASANEVTAKFCSSCGTAVSAFVQAAPATGAEMQEYYEAQIGPKNQDYYLSKFAAFDDAGKSGPSWHWPALFVPFYWFLYRKMWRNALIFLATPYFVTIFLLMTGAATGKSGGAVLGIGFVLLALACRLIPAIFANALYYAHCKKKIAEIKASRHSVERQLGELSGKGGTSGVFLFVLLIGIFIAVVGILAAIAIPAYQDYTTRARVAVAAEIGQKATRSVASYYSEHKQVPSDLAQAGFVETLPKSVKEIDIDKSNGVVSVVMAGGIIEGKILNLVPSLDAANHIKWRCMSQEIKDKYLPLECRQQK
;
A
#
# COMPACT_ATOMS: atom_id res chain seq x y z
N MET A 1 57.76 16.65 -3.71
CA MET A 1 57.28 17.14 -5.03
C MET A 1 58.43 17.13 -6.02
N PHE A 2 58.18 16.87 -7.31
CA PHE A 2 59.24 16.83 -8.34
C PHE A 2 59.24 18.11 -9.16
N CYS A 3 60.43 18.67 -9.42
CA CYS A 3 60.56 19.86 -10.24
C CYS A 3 60.33 19.51 -11.73
N PRO A 4 59.45 20.23 -12.47
CA PRO A 4 59.19 19.94 -13.88
C PRO A 4 60.38 20.24 -14.81
N GLN A 5 61.37 21.00 -14.35
CA GLN A 5 62.55 21.39 -15.14
C GLN A 5 63.73 20.43 -14.96
N CYS A 6 63.96 19.92 -13.75
CA CYS A 6 65.15 19.10 -13.44
C CYS A 6 64.86 17.77 -12.75
N ALA A 7 63.58 17.43 -12.54
CA ALA A 7 63.12 16.20 -11.90
C ALA A 7 63.68 15.94 -10.48
N SER A 8 64.30 16.92 -9.83
CA SER A 8 64.81 16.76 -8.46
C SER A 8 63.67 16.74 -7.43
N ALA A 9 63.85 15.93 -6.38
CA ALA A 9 62.92 15.82 -5.27
C ALA A 9 63.06 17.02 -4.32
N ASN A 10 61.93 17.65 -4.01
CA ASN A 10 61.84 18.82 -3.13
C ASN A 10 60.81 18.60 -2.02
N GLU A 11 61.01 19.26 -0.88
CA GLU A 11 60.05 19.29 0.23
C GLU A 11 58.70 19.90 -0.18
N VAL A 12 57.62 19.44 0.45
CA VAL A 12 56.24 19.77 0.05
C VAL A 12 55.89 21.25 0.26
N THR A 13 56.66 21.97 1.09
CA THR A 13 56.48 23.39 1.42
C THR A 13 57.43 24.32 0.67
N ALA A 14 58.37 23.79 -0.13
CA ALA A 14 59.39 24.60 -0.78
C ALA A 14 58.78 25.46 -1.91
N LYS A 15 59.00 26.78 -1.86
CA LYS A 15 58.56 27.70 -2.93
C LYS A 15 59.47 27.64 -4.16
N PHE A 16 60.69 27.16 -3.99
CA PHE A 16 61.73 27.08 -5.03
C PHE A 16 62.39 25.71 -5.01
N CYS A 17 62.80 25.23 -6.18
CA CYS A 17 63.54 24.00 -6.32
C CYS A 17 64.97 24.15 -5.75
N SER A 18 65.37 23.25 -4.86
CA SER A 18 66.71 23.24 -4.24
C SER A 18 67.85 23.02 -5.22
N SER A 19 67.57 22.38 -6.37
CA SER A 19 68.60 22.00 -7.34
C SER A 19 68.72 22.98 -8.52
N CYS A 20 67.65 23.67 -8.91
CA CYS A 20 67.65 24.55 -10.10
C CYS A 20 67.05 25.95 -9.87
N GLY A 21 66.60 26.27 -8.64
CA GLY A 21 66.13 27.59 -8.27
C GLY A 21 64.78 28.03 -8.87
N THR A 22 64.14 27.20 -9.70
CA THR A 22 62.86 27.54 -10.34
C THR A 22 61.72 27.57 -9.32
N ALA A 23 60.84 28.56 -9.42
CA ALA A 23 59.65 28.66 -8.59
C ALA A 23 58.72 27.47 -8.85
N VAL A 24 58.41 26.71 -7.80
CA VAL A 24 57.50 25.56 -7.87
C VAL A 24 56.16 26.03 -7.32
N SER A 25 55.38 26.73 -8.15
CA SER A 25 54.05 27.20 -7.77
C SER A 25 53.06 26.02 -7.75
N ALA A 26 52.60 25.67 -6.56
CA ALA A 26 51.33 25.03 -6.16
C ALA A 26 50.44 24.29 -7.20
N PHE A 27 51.00 23.58 -8.18
CA PHE A 27 50.28 22.54 -8.90
C PHE A 27 50.37 21.25 -8.10
N VAL A 28 49.65 21.21 -6.98
CA VAL A 28 49.13 19.94 -6.49
C VAL A 28 48.01 19.55 -7.45
N GLN A 29 48.38 19.07 -8.63
CA GLN A 29 47.54 18.07 -9.27
C GLN A 29 47.58 16.88 -8.32
N ALA A 30 46.44 16.62 -7.66
CA ALA A 30 46.26 15.38 -6.93
C ALA A 30 46.71 14.26 -7.86
N ALA A 31 47.77 13.54 -7.46
CA ALA A 31 48.22 12.38 -8.20
C ALA A 31 46.99 11.47 -8.39
N PRO A 32 46.78 10.87 -9.57
CA PRO A 32 45.75 9.88 -9.73
C PRO A 32 45.95 8.84 -8.62
N ALA A 33 44.92 8.67 -7.79
CA ALA A 33 44.95 7.74 -6.67
C ALA A 33 45.40 6.37 -7.18
N THR A 34 46.37 5.76 -6.50
CA THR A 34 46.84 4.43 -6.88
C THR A 34 45.67 3.43 -6.80
N GLY A 35 45.70 2.36 -7.60
CA GLY A 35 44.61 1.36 -7.59
C GLY A 35 44.30 0.81 -6.20
N ALA A 36 45.33 0.66 -5.36
CA ALA A 36 45.21 0.25 -3.95
C ALA A 36 44.50 1.31 -3.09
N GLU A 37 44.83 2.59 -3.25
CA GLU A 37 44.19 3.67 -2.51
C GLU A 37 42.69 3.75 -2.84
N MET A 38 42.31 3.65 -4.11
CA MET A 38 40.89 3.65 -4.51
C MET A 38 40.10 2.47 -3.94
N GLN A 39 40.75 1.31 -3.77
CA GLN A 39 40.13 0.13 -3.19
C GLN A 39 39.72 0.37 -1.74
N GLU A 40 40.57 0.99 -0.91
CA GLU A 40 40.25 1.32 0.49
C GLU A 40 39.02 2.23 0.60
N TYR A 41 38.89 3.23 -0.30
CA TYR A 41 37.70 4.07 -0.35
C TYR A 41 36.45 3.30 -0.77
N TYR A 42 36.55 2.39 -1.75
CA TYR A 42 35.42 1.54 -2.11
C TYR A 42 35.00 0.64 -0.95
N GLU A 43 35.95 0.05 -0.24
CA GLU A 43 35.70 -0.79 0.92
C GLU A 43 34.94 -0.03 2.00
N ALA A 44 35.40 1.18 2.36
CA ALA A 44 34.75 2.04 3.32
C ALA A 44 33.32 2.44 2.87
N GLN A 45 33.12 2.78 1.59
CA GLN A 45 31.80 3.19 1.09
C GLN A 45 30.79 2.02 0.98
N ILE A 46 31.23 0.84 0.57
CA ILE A 46 30.37 -0.32 0.35
C ILE A 46 29.96 -0.96 1.68
N GLY A 47 30.87 -0.92 2.65
CA GLY A 47 30.74 -1.60 3.94
C GLY A 47 30.91 -3.12 3.83
N PRO A 48 30.77 -3.85 4.95
CA PRO A 48 31.17 -5.26 5.04
C PRO A 48 30.25 -6.23 4.29
N LYS A 49 29.03 -5.82 3.92
CA LYS A 49 28.06 -6.71 3.29
C LYS A 49 28.25 -6.77 1.77
N ASN A 50 28.53 -7.96 1.25
CA ASN A 50 28.74 -8.25 -0.18
C ASN A 50 29.88 -7.40 -0.80
N GLN A 51 30.91 -7.10 -0.02
CA GLN A 51 32.00 -6.21 -0.42
C GLN A 51 32.77 -6.77 -1.63
N ASP A 52 33.22 -8.03 -1.54
CA ASP A 52 33.98 -8.73 -2.59
C ASP A 52 33.25 -8.75 -3.95
N TYR A 53 31.93 -8.95 -3.93
CA TYR A 53 31.11 -8.92 -5.13
C TYR A 53 31.20 -7.55 -5.83
N TYR A 54 31.08 -6.46 -5.10
CA TYR A 54 31.13 -5.13 -5.71
C TYR A 54 32.55 -4.72 -6.05
N LEU A 55 33.55 -5.05 -5.24
CA LEU A 55 34.96 -4.76 -5.55
C LEU A 55 35.38 -5.43 -6.86
N SER A 56 35.05 -6.71 -7.07
CA SER A 56 35.36 -7.38 -8.33
C SER A 56 34.67 -6.75 -9.54
N LYS A 57 33.43 -6.27 -9.40
CA LYS A 57 32.72 -5.54 -10.47
C LYS A 57 33.31 -4.15 -10.71
N PHE A 58 33.72 -3.45 -9.65
CA PHE A 58 34.29 -2.11 -9.74
C PHE A 58 35.67 -2.15 -10.36
N ALA A 59 36.51 -3.12 -9.99
CA ALA A 59 37.80 -3.37 -10.63
C ALA A 59 37.63 -3.58 -12.15
N ALA A 60 36.69 -4.45 -12.57
CA ALA A 60 36.41 -4.65 -13.99
C ALA A 60 35.94 -3.37 -14.73
N PHE A 61 35.24 -2.46 -14.05
CA PHE A 61 34.84 -1.18 -14.64
C PHE A 61 35.97 -0.14 -14.67
N ASP A 62 36.83 -0.13 -13.66
CA ASP A 62 38.01 0.72 -13.61
C ASP A 62 39.03 0.27 -14.67
N ASP A 63 39.25 -1.03 -14.85
CA ASP A 63 40.11 -1.62 -15.90
C ASP A 63 39.59 -1.30 -17.31
N ALA A 64 38.27 -1.35 -17.49
CA ALA A 64 37.64 -1.01 -18.77
C ALA A 64 37.54 0.51 -19.02
N GLY A 65 37.82 1.34 -18.01
CA GLY A 65 37.64 2.80 -18.04
C GLY A 65 36.18 3.27 -18.20
N LYS A 66 35.22 2.35 -18.18
CA LYS A 66 33.78 2.64 -18.34
C LYS A 66 32.92 1.64 -17.56
N SER A 67 31.87 2.13 -16.92
CA SER A 67 30.82 1.28 -16.35
C SER A 67 29.82 0.88 -17.44
N GLY A 68 29.45 -0.40 -17.49
CA GLY A 68 28.55 -0.94 -18.51
C GLY A 68 27.47 -1.88 -17.99
N PRO A 69 26.66 -2.45 -18.89
CA PRO A 69 25.68 -3.48 -18.59
C PRO A 69 26.29 -4.63 -17.80
N SER A 70 25.70 -4.98 -16.66
CA SER A 70 26.07 -6.18 -15.91
C SER A 70 24.88 -6.69 -15.11
N TRP A 71 24.69 -7.99 -15.10
CA TRP A 71 23.54 -8.60 -14.46
C TRP A 71 23.60 -8.48 -12.93
N HIS A 72 22.47 -8.11 -12.33
CA HIS A 72 22.32 -7.95 -10.90
C HIS A 72 20.97 -8.53 -10.42
N TRP A 73 21.03 -9.73 -9.84
CA TRP A 73 19.85 -10.51 -9.43
C TRP A 73 18.89 -9.78 -8.49
N PRO A 74 19.32 -9.13 -7.38
CA PRO A 74 18.38 -8.46 -6.49
C PRO A 74 17.60 -7.31 -7.16
N ALA A 75 18.23 -6.61 -8.10
CA ALA A 75 17.60 -5.49 -8.79
C ALA A 75 16.53 -5.93 -9.80
N LEU A 76 16.57 -7.19 -10.26
CA LEU A 76 15.50 -7.75 -11.09
C LEU A 76 14.19 -7.87 -10.32
N PHE A 77 14.23 -8.34 -9.08
CA PHE A 77 13.01 -8.65 -8.32
C PHE A 77 12.54 -7.49 -7.47
N VAL A 78 13.47 -6.75 -6.86
CA VAL A 78 13.19 -5.73 -5.85
C VAL A 78 14.03 -4.46 -6.04
N PRO A 79 13.98 -3.80 -7.22
CA PRO A 79 14.86 -2.68 -7.55
C PRO A 79 14.74 -1.49 -6.60
N PHE A 80 13.50 -1.05 -6.34
CA PHE A 80 13.22 0.08 -5.44
C PHE A 80 13.83 -0.14 -4.04
N TYR A 81 13.57 -1.31 -3.47
CA TYR A 81 14.06 -1.69 -2.15
C TYR A 81 15.57 -1.84 -2.11
N TRP A 82 16.19 -2.36 -3.18
CA TRP A 82 17.64 -2.42 -3.29
C TRP A 82 18.28 -1.02 -3.28
N PHE A 83 17.70 -0.05 -4.00
CA PHE A 83 18.19 1.33 -3.96
C PHE A 83 18.08 1.95 -2.56
N LEU A 84 16.97 1.73 -1.83
CA LEU A 84 16.82 2.18 -0.45
C LEU A 84 17.85 1.51 0.47
N TYR A 85 18.02 0.20 0.32
CA TYR A 85 18.97 -0.60 1.10
C TYR A 85 20.40 -0.10 0.95
N ARG A 86 20.83 0.28 -0.26
CA ARG A 86 22.17 0.86 -0.55
C ARG A 86 22.24 2.39 -0.43
N LYS A 87 21.23 3.04 0.16
CA LYS A 87 21.17 4.50 0.38
C LYS A 87 21.24 5.35 -0.90
N MET A 88 20.82 4.80 -2.04
CA MET A 88 20.77 5.49 -3.33
C MET A 88 19.42 6.24 -3.48
N TRP A 89 19.13 7.16 -2.56
CA TRP A 89 17.81 7.82 -2.42
C TRP A 89 17.28 8.47 -3.70
N ARG A 90 18.15 9.15 -4.46
CA ARG A 90 17.76 9.77 -5.73
C ARG A 90 17.26 8.74 -6.74
N ASN A 91 17.99 7.62 -6.86
CA ASN A 91 17.60 6.56 -7.79
C ASN A 91 16.34 5.83 -7.29
N ALA A 92 16.21 5.61 -5.97
CA ALA A 92 14.99 5.09 -5.39
C ALA A 92 13.76 5.95 -5.73
N LEU A 93 13.87 7.29 -5.62
CA LEU A 93 12.79 8.21 -5.96
C LEU A 93 12.44 8.18 -7.45
N ILE A 94 13.44 8.18 -8.34
CA ILE A 94 13.23 8.09 -9.78
C ILE A 94 12.48 6.79 -10.13
N PHE A 95 12.98 5.65 -9.64
CA PHE A 95 12.37 4.35 -9.91
C PHE A 95 11.00 4.17 -9.25
N LEU A 96 10.71 4.90 -8.16
CA LEU A 96 9.38 4.94 -7.57
C LEU A 96 8.43 5.77 -8.42
N ALA A 97 8.84 6.96 -8.88
CA ALA A 97 7.94 7.93 -9.50
C ALA A 97 7.72 7.68 -11.01
N THR A 98 8.76 7.30 -11.75
CA THR A 98 8.70 7.11 -13.21
C THR A 98 7.56 6.16 -13.65
N PRO A 99 7.33 5.00 -13.01
CA PRO A 99 6.24 4.11 -13.42
C PRO A 99 4.85 4.76 -13.34
N TYR A 100 4.61 5.61 -12.33
CA TYR A 100 3.34 6.32 -12.19
C TYR A 100 3.17 7.40 -13.26
N PHE A 101 4.22 8.18 -13.53
CA PHE A 101 4.18 9.18 -14.61
C PHE A 101 3.93 8.54 -15.98
N VAL A 102 4.61 7.43 -16.28
CA VAL A 102 4.40 6.71 -17.54
C VAL A 102 3.01 6.08 -17.59
N THR A 103 2.50 5.56 -16.47
CA THR A 103 1.13 5.02 -16.39
C THR A 103 0.09 6.10 -16.66
N ILE A 104 0.21 7.27 -16.04
CA ILE A 104 -0.71 8.40 -16.29
C ILE A 104 -0.64 8.81 -17.76
N PHE A 105 0.55 8.91 -18.32
CA PHE A 105 0.72 9.20 -19.74
C PHE A 105 0.07 8.14 -20.65
N LEU A 106 0.26 6.86 -20.36
CA LEU A 106 -0.38 5.76 -21.09
C LEU A 106 -1.91 5.84 -21.00
N LEU A 107 -2.47 6.14 -19.82
CA LEU A 107 -3.91 6.32 -19.65
C LEU A 107 -4.45 7.48 -20.50
N MET A 108 -3.73 8.61 -20.56
CA MET A 108 -4.10 9.74 -21.40
C MET A 108 -4.06 9.41 -22.90
N THR A 109 -3.03 8.69 -23.36
CA THR A 109 -2.94 8.27 -24.78
C THR A 109 -3.98 7.20 -25.12
N GLY A 110 -4.26 6.28 -24.19
CA GLY A 110 -5.33 5.30 -24.33
C GLY A 110 -6.70 5.96 -24.47
N ALA A 111 -6.99 6.99 -23.67
CA ALA A 111 -8.22 7.76 -23.78
C ALA A 111 -8.32 8.52 -25.13
N ALA A 112 -7.20 9.03 -25.65
CA ALA A 112 -7.16 9.78 -26.91
C ALA A 112 -7.29 8.90 -28.17
N THR A 113 -6.99 7.60 -28.10
CA THR A 113 -6.90 6.70 -29.27
C THR A 113 -8.20 5.93 -29.57
N GLY A 114 -9.25 6.09 -28.76
CA GLY A 114 -10.57 5.52 -29.03
C GLY A 114 -10.54 3.99 -29.10
N LYS A 115 -10.98 3.41 -30.23
CA LYS A 115 -11.17 1.95 -30.40
C LYS A 115 -9.86 1.14 -30.26
N SER A 116 -8.69 1.71 -30.52
CA SER A 116 -7.39 1.05 -30.36
C SER A 116 -6.76 1.25 -28.98
N GLY A 117 -7.38 2.06 -28.11
CA GLY A 117 -6.80 2.42 -26.80
C GLY A 117 -6.53 1.23 -25.90
N GLY A 118 -7.37 0.20 -25.92
CA GLY A 118 -7.17 -1.02 -25.12
C GLY A 118 -5.86 -1.76 -25.46
N ALA A 119 -5.54 -1.89 -26.75
CA ALA A 119 -4.31 -2.57 -27.18
C ALA A 119 -3.06 -1.74 -26.87
N VAL A 120 -3.13 -0.42 -27.07
CA VAL A 120 -2.04 0.53 -26.74
C VAL A 120 -1.74 0.50 -25.24
N LEU A 121 -2.77 0.53 -24.40
CA LEU A 121 -2.63 0.41 -22.95
C LEU A 121 -2.02 -0.92 -22.56
N GLY A 122 -2.54 -2.04 -23.08
CA GLY A 122 -2.04 -3.37 -22.78
C GLY A 122 -0.55 -3.54 -23.11
N ILE A 123 -0.14 -3.20 -24.34
CA ILE A 123 1.27 -3.26 -24.76
C ILE A 123 2.12 -2.30 -23.92
N GLY A 124 1.65 -1.07 -23.70
CA GLY A 124 2.35 -0.07 -22.90
C GLY A 124 2.61 -0.53 -21.47
N PHE A 125 1.62 -1.15 -20.80
CA PHE A 125 1.77 -1.68 -19.45
C PHE A 125 2.76 -2.86 -19.39
N VAL A 126 2.74 -3.76 -20.38
CA VAL A 126 3.69 -4.87 -20.45
C VAL A 126 5.11 -4.35 -20.63
N LEU A 127 5.34 -3.42 -21.56
CA LEU A 127 6.65 -2.82 -21.78
C LEU A 127 7.14 -2.06 -20.56
N LEU A 128 6.26 -1.31 -19.89
CA LEU A 128 6.59 -0.61 -18.65
C LEU A 128 6.99 -1.59 -17.54
N ALA A 129 6.23 -2.68 -17.36
CA ALA A 129 6.53 -3.70 -16.37
C ALA A 129 7.88 -4.37 -16.62
N LEU A 130 8.18 -4.73 -17.89
CA LEU A 130 9.48 -5.29 -18.27
C LEU A 130 10.61 -4.29 -18.06
N ALA A 131 10.44 -3.04 -18.50
CA ALA A 131 11.46 -1.99 -18.36
C ALA A 131 11.80 -1.74 -16.88
N CYS A 132 10.78 -1.66 -16.00
CA CYS A 132 10.97 -1.44 -14.57
C CYS A 132 11.74 -2.57 -13.87
N ARG A 133 11.81 -3.77 -14.47
CA ARG A 133 12.52 -4.94 -13.92
C ARG A 133 13.88 -5.13 -14.56
N LEU A 134 13.95 -5.08 -15.89
CA LEU A 134 15.16 -5.38 -16.65
C LEU A 134 16.17 -4.24 -16.60
N ILE A 135 15.75 -2.98 -16.64
CA ILE A 135 16.68 -1.84 -16.63
C ILE A 135 17.51 -1.84 -15.32
N PRO A 136 16.90 -1.92 -14.12
CA PRO A 136 17.69 -2.07 -12.89
C PRO A 136 18.54 -3.32 -12.86
N ALA A 137 18.04 -4.46 -13.35
CA ALA A 137 18.80 -5.70 -13.38
C ALA A 137 20.09 -5.59 -14.21
N ILE A 138 20.07 -4.79 -15.28
CA ILE A 138 21.21 -4.60 -16.17
C ILE A 138 22.15 -3.49 -15.70
N PHE A 139 21.62 -2.43 -15.06
CA PHE A 139 22.39 -1.23 -14.75
C PHE A 139 22.67 -1.01 -13.26
N ALA A 140 22.15 -1.83 -12.35
CA ALA A 140 22.32 -1.63 -10.90
C ALA A 140 23.78 -1.48 -10.48
N ASN A 141 24.67 -2.37 -10.91
CA ASN A 141 26.09 -2.28 -10.55
C ASN A 141 26.74 -1.00 -11.09
N ALA A 142 26.42 -0.60 -12.32
CA ALA A 142 26.93 0.63 -12.92
C ALA A 142 26.41 1.87 -12.18
N LEU A 143 25.13 1.89 -11.83
CA LEU A 143 24.53 2.97 -11.04
C LEU A 143 25.15 3.06 -9.63
N TYR A 144 25.46 1.93 -9.01
CA TYR A 144 26.10 1.90 -7.70
C TYR A 144 27.56 2.32 -7.77
N TYR A 145 28.30 1.86 -8.77
CA TYR A 145 29.66 2.30 -9.05
C TYR A 145 29.73 3.83 -9.23
N ALA A 146 28.87 4.40 -10.08
CA ALA A 146 28.80 5.85 -10.30
C ALA A 146 28.42 6.62 -9.02
N HIS A 147 27.53 6.03 -8.20
CA HIS A 147 27.18 6.59 -6.89
C HIS A 147 28.37 6.60 -5.94
N CYS A 148 29.10 5.49 -5.82
CA CYS A 148 30.28 5.37 -4.97
C CYS A 148 31.38 6.33 -5.41
N LYS A 149 31.73 6.38 -6.71
CA LYS A 149 32.74 7.32 -7.21
C LYS A 149 32.38 8.77 -6.96
N LYS A 150 31.11 9.14 -7.15
CA LYS A 150 30.65 10.50 -6.84
C LYS A 150 30.85 10.83 -5.35
N LYS A 151 30.50 9.92 -4.46
CA LYS A 151 30.65 10.13 -3.00
C LYS A 151 32.11 10.17 -2.55
N ILE A 152 32.94 9.30 -3.10
CA ILE A 152 34.38 9.29 -2.86
C ILE A 152 35.00 10.59 -3.35
N ALA A 153 34.66 11.06 -4.55
CA ALA A 153 35.16 12.33 -5.09
C ALA A 153 34.73 13.54 -4.24
N GLU A 154 33.49 13.58 -3.76
CA GLU A 154 32.99 14.61 -2.84
C GLU A 154 33.82 14.66 -1.54
N ILE A 155 34.14 13.50 -0.96
CA ILE A 155 34.92 13.42 0.29
C ILE A 155 36.41 13.69 0.07
N LYS A 156 37.01 13.19 -1.02
CA LYS A 156 38.40 13.50 -1.37
C LYS A 156 38.65 14.99 -1.61
N ALA A 157 37.63 15.73 -2.03
CA ALA A 157 37.71 17.19 -2.18
C ALA A 157 37.81 17.93 -0.82
N SER A 158 37.39 17.30 0.28
CA SER A 158 37.57 17.85 1.62
C SER A 158 39.03 17.63 2.06
N ARG A 159 39.74 18.71 2.47
CA ARG A 159 41.18 18.68 2.84
C ARG A 159 41.48 17.96 4.16
N HIS A 160 40.70 16.93 4.51
CA HIS A 160 40.90 16.13 5.72
C HIS A 160 41.98 15.07 5.51
N SER A 161 42.51 14.54 6.61
CA SER A 161 43.39 13.37 6.58
C SER A 161 42.63 12.16 6.00
N VAL A 162 43.38 11.25 5.36
CA VAL A 162 42.83 10.03 4.74
C VAL A 162 42.00 9.22 5.72
N GLU A 163 42.48 9.02 6.96
CA GLU A 163 41.76 8.31 8.01
C GLU A 163 40.38 8.92 8.32
N ARG A 164 40.31 10.26 8.34
CA ARG A 164 39.06 10.97 8.61
C ARG A 164 38.10 10.89 7.43
N GLN A 165 38.62 10.92 6.20
CA GLN A 165 37.85 10.69 4.99
C GLN A 165 37.25 9.28 4.97
N LEU A 166 38.05 8.25 5.28
CA LEU A 166 37.59 6.86 5.37
C LEU A 166 36.55 6.66 6.48
N GLY A 167 36.74 7.28 7.65
CA GLY A 167 35.77 7.23 8.75
C GLY A 167 34.43 7.87 8.39
N GLU A 168 34.45 9.03 7.73
CA GLU A 168 33.22 9.68 7.24
C GLU A 168 32.51 8.85 6.17
N LEU A 169 33.28 8.27 5.24
CA LEU A 169 32.76 7.43 4.17
C LEU A 169 32.15 6.15 4.72
N SER A 170 32.79 5.51 5.70
CA SER A 170 32.27 4.33 6.41
C SER A 170 30.96 4.63 7.15
N GLY A 171 30.87 5.79 7.83
CA GLY A 171 29.65 6.21 8.52
C GLY A 171 28.46 6.49 7.58
N LYS A 172 28.72 7.10 6.42
CA LYS A 172 27.68 7.43 5.43
C LYS A 172 27.33 6.24 4.53
N GLY A 173 28.29 5.36 4.25
CA GLY A 173 28.20 4.21 3.38
C GLY A 173 27.42 3.03 3.96
N GLY A 174 27.67 1.83 3.42
CA GLY A 174 27.04 0.60 3.90
C GLY A 174 25.57 0.44 3.53
N THR A 175 24.80 -0.17 4.43
CA THR A 175 23.41 -0.60 4.19
C THR A 175 22.44 0.02 5.17
N SER A 176 21.23 0.34 4.72
CA SER A 176 20.17 0.98 5.51
C SER A 176 19.15 -0.03 6.03
N GLY A 177 18.75 0.12 7.30
CA GLY A 177 17.63 -0.61 7.90
C GLY A 177 16.25 -0.11 7.45
N VAL A 178 16.17 1.00 6.70
CA VAL A 178 14.90 1.57 6.22
C VAL A 178 14.09 0.57 5.38
N PHE A 179 14.77 -0.32 4.64
CA PHE A 179 14.11 -1.42 3.94
C PHE A 179 13.24 -2.28 4.88
N LEU A 180 13.79 -2.67 6.04
CA LEU A 180 13.08 -3.51 7.01
C LEU A 180 11.85 -2.78 7.57
N PHE A 181 11.99 -1.49 7.87
CA PHE A 181 10.87 -0.67 8.35
C PHE A 181 9.74 -0.58 7.33
N VAL A 182 10.06 -0.29 6.06
CA VAL A 182 9.05 -0.23 4.98
C VAL A 182 8.38 -1.59 4.78
N LEU A 183 9.14 -2.69 4.82
CA LEU A 183 8.61 -4.05 4.72
C LEU A 183 7.64 -4.37 5.88
N LEU A 184 8.02 -4.05 7.13
CA LEU A 184 7.19 -4.29 8.31
C LEU A 184 5.87 -3.51 8.26
N ILE A 185 5.91 -2.25 7.82
CA ILE A 185 4.68 -1.45 7.61
C ILE A 185 3.79 -2.09 6.55
N GLY A 186 4.35 -2.55 5.42
CA GLY A 186 3.58 -3.21 4.37
C GLY A 186 2.87 -4.47 4.87
N ILE A 187 3.56 -5.29 5.66
CA ILE A 187 2.98 -6.48 6.29
C ILE A 187 1.87 -6.09 7.27
N PHE A 188 2.10 -5.09 8.12
CA PHE A 188 1.10 -4.61 9.07
C PHE A 188 -0.18 -4.16 8.37
N ILE A 189 -0.07 -3.33 7.33
CA ILE A 189 -1.21 -2.86 6.54
C ILE A 189 -1.97 -4.04 5.91
N ALA A 190 -1.27 -5.03 5.36
CA ALA A 190 -1.90 -6.21 4.76
C ALA A 190 -2.71 -7.02 5.79
N VAL A 191 -2.15 -7.26 6.98
CA VAL A 191 -2.85 -7.98 8.06
C VAL A 191 -4.10 -7.22 8.49
N VAL A 192 -3.99 -5.89 8.70
CA VAL A 192 -5.15 -5.05 9.06
C VAL A 192 -6.21 -5.09 7.96
N GLY A 193 -5.81 -5.06 6.69
CA GLY A 193 -6.73 -5.16 5.54
C GLY A 193 -7.52 -6.49 5.52
N ILE A 194 -6.84 -7.61 5.76
CA ILE A 194 -7.49 -8.94 5.82
C ILE A 194 -8.46 -9.01 7.01
N LEU A 195 -8.03 -8.54 8.18
CA LEU A 195 -8.88 -8.51 9.37
C LEU A 195 -10.12 -7.64 9.15
N ALA A 196 -9.97 -6.46 8.53
CA ALA A 196 -11.08 -5.58 8.20
C ALA A 196 -12.06 -6.23 7.20
N ALA A 197 -11.55 -6.91 6.17
CA ALA A 197 -12.37 -7.59 5.17
C ALA A 197 -13.26 -8.70 5.77
N ILE A 198 -12.83 -9.33 6.87
CA ILE A 198 -13.62 -10.33 7.59
C ILE A 198 -14.53 -9.68 8.64
N ALA A 199 -13.99 -8.74 9.42
CA ALA A 199 -14.67 -8.14 10.56
C ALA A 199 -15.82 -7.22 10.13
N ILE A 200 -15.65 -6.43 9.06
CA ILE A 200 -16.67 -5.48 8.61
C ILE A 200 -17.96 -6.20 8.18
N PRO A 201 -17.93 -7.21 7.28
CA PRO A 201 -19.15 -7.94 6.92
C PRO A 201 -19.78 -8.68 8.10
N ALA A 202 -18.97 -9.26 8.99
CA ALA A 202 -19.48 -9.94 10.18
C ALA A 202 -20.20 -8.97 11.14
N TYR A 203 -19.63 -7.79 11.36
CA TYR A 203 -20.24 -6.74 12.18
C TYR A 203 -21.53 -6.19 11.55
N GLN A 204 -21.54 -5.99 10.23
CA GLN A 204 -22.75 -5.61 9.49
C GLN A 204 -23.84 -6.68 9.61
N ASP A 205 -23.47 -7.96 9.52
CA ASP A 205 -24.42 -9.06 9.67
C ASP A 205 -25.01 -9.13 11.10
N TYR A 206 -24.19 -8.94 12.13
CA TYR A 206 -24.62 -8.88 13.53
C TYR A 206 -25.58 -7.72 13.79
N THR A 207 -25.20 -6.51 13.37
CA THR A 207 -26.03 -5.30 13.56
C THR A 207 -27.34 -5.38 12.77
N THR A 208 -27.32 -5.99 11.58
CA THR A 208 -28.54 -6.23 10.79
C THR A 208 -29.49 -7.19 11.51
N ARG A 209 -28.98 -8.32 12.04
CA ARG A 209 -29.79 -9.26 12.84
C ARG A 209 -30.41 -8.58 14.06
N ALA A 210 -29.65 -7.76 14.77
CA ALA A 210 -30.16 -7.02 15.93
C ALA A 210 -31.29 -6.06 15.53
N ARG A 211 -31.15 -5.34 14.42
CA ARG A 211 -32.20 -4.44 13.90
C ARG A 211 -33.48 -5.20 13.53
N VAL A 212 -33.35 -6.35 12.84
CA VAL A 212 -34.51 -7.17 12.48
C VAL A 212 -35.19 -7.74 13.73
N ALA A 213 -34.43 -8.17 14.74
CA ALA A 213 -35.00 -8.65 16.00
C ALA A 213 -35.82 -7.57 16.71
N VAL A 214 -35.31 -6.34 16.78
CA VAL A 214 -36.05 -5.19 17.34
C VAL A 214 -37.33 -4.91 16.54
N ALA A 215 -37.27 -4.95 15.21
CA ALA A 215 -38.45 -4.76 14.37
C ALA A 215 -39.48 -5.88 14.55
N ALA A 216 -39.03 -7.13 14.69
CA ALA A 216 -39.90 -8.28 14.95
C ALA A 216 -40.62 -8.14 16.29
N GLU A 217 -39.93 -7.68 17.35
CA GLU A 217 -40.54 -7.45 18.67
C GLU A 217 -41.66 -6.39 18.61
N ILE A 218 -41.42 -5.28 17.89
CA ILE A 218 -42.45 -4.24 17.68
C ILE A 218 -43.62 -4.79 16.86
N GLY A 219 -43.34 -5.56 15.81
CA GLY A 219 -44.37 -6.26 15.04
C GLY A 219 -45.23 -7.17 15.93
N GLN A 220 -44.61 -7.93 16.84
CA GLN A 220 -45.33 -8.78 17.80
C GLN A 220 -46.17 -8.01 18.82
N LYS A 221 -45.80 -6.77 19.16
CA LYS A 221 -46.64 -5.89 20.00
C LYS A 221 -47.86 -5.41 19.21
N ALA A 222 -47.67 -5.05 17.94
CA ALA A 222 -48.77 -4.65 17.06
C ALA A 222 -49.76 -5.81 16.85
N THR A 223 -49.29 -7.02 16.57
CA THR A 223 -50.17 -8.18 16.36
C THR A 223 -50.98 -8.56 17.60
N ARG A 224 -50.43 -8.38 18.81
CA ARG A 224 -51.19 -8.56 20.07
C ARG A 224 -52.33 -7.55 20.19
N SER A 225 -52.08 -6.29 19.83
CA SER A 225 -53.10 -5.23 19.84
C SER A 225 -54.21 -5.53 18.83
N VAL A 226 -53.83 -5.94 17.62
CA VAL A 226 -54.76 -6.38 16.57
C VAL A 226 -55.58 -7.60 16.98
N ALA A 227 -54.95 -8.59 17.63
CA ALA A 227 -55.64 -9.78 18.13
C ALA A 227 -56.65 -9.45 19.24
N SER A 228 -56.33 -8.52 20.15
CA SER A 228 -57.26 -8.04 21.17
C SER A 228 -58.48 -7.36 20.53
N TYR A 229 -58.23 -6.44 19.58
CA TYR A 229 -59.29 -5.75 18.86
C TYR A 229 -60.21 -6.72 18.11
N TYR A 230 -59.64 -7.70 17.42
CA TYR A 230 -60.40 -8.71 16.69
C TYR A 230 -61.21 -9.61 17.64
N SER A 231 -60.70 -9.93 18.82
CA SER A 231 -61.42 -10.74 19.80
C SER A 231 -62.72 -10.05 20.26
N GLU A 232 -62.67 -8.73 20.46
CA GLU A 232 -63.79 -7.91 20.92
C GLU A 232 -64.78 -7.58 19.80
N HIS A 233 -64.30 -7.16 18.64
CA HIS A 233 -65.13 -6.59 17.58
C HIS A 233 -65.45 -7.58 16.45
N LYS A 234 -64.76 -8.74 16.40
CA LYS A 234 -64.83 -9.74 15.31
C LYS A 234 -64.57 -9.16 13.92
N GLN A 235 -63.84 -8.05 13.85
CA GLN A 235 -63.49 -7.33 12.63
C GLN A 235 -62.00 -6.97 12.64
N VAL A 236 -61.37 -6.96 11.45
CA VAL A 236 -59.98 -6.51 11.29
C VAL A 236 -59.96 -4.98 11.44
N PRO A 237 -59.07 -4.41 12.26
CA PRO A 237 -58.98 -2.97 12.41
C PRO A 237 -58.52 -2.33 11.10
N SER A 238 -59.02 -1.13 10.82
CA SER A 238 -58.68 -0.41 9.60
C SER A 238 -57.24 0.15 9.65
N ASP A 239 -56.76 0.50 10.84
CA ASP A 239 -55.36 0.86 11.06
C ASP A 239 -54.92 0.39 12.45
N LEU A 240 -53.62 0.50 12.73
CA LEU A 240 -53.07 0.09 14.02
C LEU A 240 -53.51 1.00 15.17
N ALA A 241 -53.86 2.27 14.90
CA ALA A 241 -54.33 3.19 15.92
C ALA A 241 -55.71 2.78 16.46
N GLN A 242 -56.60 2.30 15.60
CA GLN A 242 -57.90 1.72 15.95
C GLN A 242 -57.74 0.47 16.82
N ALA A 243 -56.67 -0.30 16.62
CA ALA A 243 -56.31 -1.44 17.46
C ALA A 243 -55.69 -1.04 18.82
N GLY A 244 -55.56 0.27 19.11
CA GLY A 244 -54.94 0.78 20.33
C GLY A 244 -53.41 0.74 20.32
N PHE A 245 -52.78 0.49 19.18
CA PHE A 245 -51.32 0.45 19.07
C PHE A 245 -50.77 1.87 18.85
N VAL A 246 -50.30 2.49 19.93
CA VAL A 246 -49.69 3.82 19.93
C VAL A 246 -48.30 3.71 20.57
N GLU A 247 -47.35 3.16 19.82
CA GLU A 247 -45.96 2.95 20.26
C GLU A 247 -44.99 3.81 19.48
N THR A 248 -43.92 4.24 20.13
CA THR A 248 -42.84 4.98 19.44
C THR A 248 -41.98 4.00 18.66
N LEU A 249 -41.87 4.19 17.34
CA LEU A 249 -41.11 3.28 16.48
C LEU A 249 -39.59 3.41 16.77
N PRO A 250 -38.87 2.28 16.90
CA PRO A 250 -37.43 2.30 17.06
C PRO A 250 -36.75 2.74 15.77
N LYS A 251 -35.51 3.21 15.86
CA LYS A 251 -34.72 3.68 14.70
C LYS A 251 -34.53 2.63 13.58
N SER A 252 -34.77 1.35 13.88
CA SER A 252 -34.70 0.24 12.91
C SER A 252 -35.99 0.02 12.12
N VAL A 253 -37.07 0.73 12.44
CA VAL A 253 -38.39 0.64 11.79
C VAL A 253 -38.74 2.00 11.22
N LYS A 254 -39.05 2.02 9.93
CA LYS A 254 -39.51 3.21 9.21
C LYS A 254 -41.00 3.44 9.42
N GLU A 255 -41.76 2.36 9.30
CA GLU A 255 -43.22 2.38 9.34
C GLU A 255 -43.73 0.98 9.71
N ILE A 256 -44.92 0.94 10.31
CA ILE A 256 -45.66 -0.29 10.56
C ILE A 256 -47.13 -0.05 10.19
N ASP A 257 -47.70 -0.97 9.42
CA ASP A 257 -49.06 -0.86 8.91
C ASP A 257 -49.78 -2.22 8.94
N ILE A 258 -51.11 -2.21 8.80
CA ILE A 258 -51.95 -3.39 8.70
C ILE A 258 -52.80 -3.36 7.41
N ASP A 259 -52.79 -4.46 6.68
CA ASP A 259 -53.70 -4.65 5.55
C ASP A 259 -55.11 -5.02 6.06
N LYS A 260 -56.07 -4.12 5.82
CA LYS A 260 -57.49 -4.25 6.21
C LYS A 260 -58.16 -5.52 5.67
N SER A 261 -57.68 -6.05 4.56
CA SER A 261 -58.33 -7.14 3.81
C SER A 261 -57.98 -8.51 4.38
N ASN A 262 -56.73 -8.70 4.82
CA ASN A 262 -56.19 -10.00 5.25
C ASN A 262 -55.61 -9.97 6.67
N GLY A 263 -55.55 -8.80 7.32
CA GLY A 263 -55.01 -8.63 8.67
C GLY A 263 -53.49 -8.78 8.78
N VAL A 264 -52.74 -8.76 7.68
CA VAL A 264 -51.28 -8.88 7.69
C VAL A 264 -50.67 -7.58 8.23
N VAL A 265 -49.83 -7.71 9.24
CA VAL A 265 -49.05 -6.58 9.78
C VAL A 265 -47.70 -6.53 9.08
N SER A 266 -47.39 -5.39 8.47
CA SER A 266 -46.17 -5.16 7.70
C SER A 266 -45.27 -4.17 8.42
N VAL A 267 -44.03 -4.57 8.70
CA VAL A 267 -43.01 -3.71 9.32
C VAL A 267 -41.97 -3.34 8.28
N VAL A 268 -41.88 -2.06 7.93
CA VAL A 268 -40.90 -1.54 6.97
C VAL A 268 -39.61 -1.21 7.70
N MET A 269 -38.50 -1.83 7.31
CA MET A 269 -37.21 -1.66 7.95
C MET A 269 -36.56 -0.31 7.61
N ALA A 270 -35.84 0.27 8.57
CA ALA A 270 -35.06 1.50 8.41
C ALA A 270 -33.55 1.25 8.53
N GLY A 271 -32.80 1.82 7.58
CA GLY A 271 -31.35 1.95 7.58
C GLY A 271 -30.54 0.68 7.33
N GLY A 272 -29.32 0.87 6.80
CA GLY A 272 -28.38 -0.21 6.51
C GLY A 272 -28.80 -1.05 5.30
N ILE A 273 -28.32 -2.29 5.20
CA ILE A 273 -28.53 -3.17 4.02
C ILE A 273 -29.99 -3.70 3.87
N ILE A 274 -30.85 -3.40 4.84
CA ILE A 274 -32.25 -3.83 4.88
C ILE A 274 -33.23 -2.66 4.76
N GLU A 275 -32.74 -1.45 4.49
CA GLU A 275 -33.60 -0.27 4.37
C GLU A 275 -34.69 -0.47 3.30
N GLY A 276 -35.94 -0.15 3.68
CA GLY A 276 -37.12 -0.30 2.82
C GLY A 276 -37.67 -1.71 2.69
N LYS A 277 -36.96 -2.74 3.18
CA LYS A 277 -37.44 -4.13 3.12
C LYS A 277 -38.51 -4.39 4.14
N ILE A 278 -39.41 -5.33 3.85
CA ILE A 278 -40.59 -5.57 4.68
C ILE A 278 -40.47 -6.88 5.46
N LEU A 279 -40.85 -6.84 6.74
CA LEU A 279 -41.10 -8.01 7.59
C LEU A 279 -42.62 -8.16 7.78
N ASN A 280 -43.17 -9.28 7.33
CA ASN A 280 -44.61 -9.56 7.37
C ASN A 280 -44.95 -10.48 8.54
N LEU A 281 -45.98 -10.12 9.30
CA LEU A 281 -46.62 -10.98 10.28
C LEU A 281 -48.00 -11.36 9.77
N VAL A 282 -48.15 -12.62 9.36
CA VAL A 282 -49.35 -13.14 8.73
C VAL A 282 -50.20 -13.87 9.77
N PRO A 283 -51.48 -13.51 9.96
CA PRO A 283 -52.37 -14.22 10.85
C PRO A 283 -52.83 -15.54 10.21
N SER A 284 -52.99 -16.57 11.03
CA SER A 284 -53.52 -17.88 10.66
C SER A 284 -54.35 -18.42 11.82
N LEU A 285 -55.46 -19.08 11.55
CA LEU A 285 -56.26 -19.73 12.59
C LEU A 285 -55.71 -21.13 12.84
N ASP A 286 -55.53 -21.49 14.11
CA ASP A 286 -55.23 -22.86 14.50
C ASP A 286 -56.50 -23.74 14.53
N ALA A 287 -56.32 -25.05 14.77
CA ALA A 287 -57.44 -26.00 14.84
C ALA A 287 -58.44 -25.72 15.98
N ALA A 288 -58.08 -24.85 16.93
CA ALA A 288 -58.90 -24.43 18.06
C ALA A 288 -59.51 -23.02 17.85
N ASN A 289 -59.44 -22.47 16.63
CA ASN A 289 -59.88 -21.11 16.26
C ASN A 289 -59.16 -19.97 17.01
N HIS A 290 -57.93 -20.19 17.49
CA HIS A 290 -57.09 -19.11 17.99
C HIS A 290 -56.23 -18.51 16.87
N ILE A 291 -55.99 -17.20 16.96
CA ILE A 291 -55.13 -16.49 16.02
C ILE A 291 -53.67 -16.80 16.34
N LYS A 292 -53.00 -17.46 15.41
CA LYS A 292 -51.56 -17.70 15.41
C LYS A 292 -50.89 -16.82 14.36
N TRP A 293 -49.88 -16.08 14.77
CA TRP A 293 -49.11 -15.22 13.86
C TRP A 293 -47.87 -15.95 13.36
N ARG A 294 -47.62 -15.87 12.05
CA ARG A 294 -46.39 -16.35 11.42
C ARG A 294 -45.60 -15.16 10.92
N CYS A 295 -44.38 -15.01 11.42
CA CYS A 295 -43.45 -14.01 10.93
C CYS A 295 -42.70 -14.53 9.69
N MET A 296 -42.56 -13.72 8.64
CA MET A 296 -41.75 -14.06 7.46
C MET A 296 -41.36 -12.81 6.66
N SER A 297 -40.32 -12.91 5.83
CA SER A 297 -39.96 -11.89 4.84
C SER A 297 -39.54 -12.56 3.55
N GLN A 298 -39.89 -11.95 2.40
CA GLN A 298 -39.42 -12.39 1.08
C GLN A 298 -38.19 -11.60 0.60
N GLU A 299 -37.93 -10.43 1.20
CA GLU A 299 -36.88 -9.50 0.78
C GLU A 299 -35.62 -9.57 1.66
N ILE A 300 -35.80 -9.97 2.93
CA ILE A 300 -34.73 -10.11 3.91
C ILE A 300 -34.25 -11.57 3.90
N LYS A 301 -32.96 -11.78 3.67
CA LYS A 301 -32.35 -13.12 3.68
C LYS A 301 -32.54 -13.79 5.04
N ASP A 302 -32.84 -15.09 5.07
CA ASP A 302 -33.04 -15.89 6.29
C ASP A 302 -31.91 -15.75 7.31
N LYS A 303 -30.67 -15.56 6.85
CA LYS A 303 -29.53 -15.36 7.74
C LYS A 303 -29.67 -14.13 8.63
N TYR A 304 -30.47 -13.14 8.26
CA TYR A 304 -30.75 -11.92 9.04
C TYR A 304 -32.01 -12.03 9.89
N LEU A 305 -32.88 -12.98 9.58
CA LEU A 305 -34.15 -13.17 10.28
C LEU A 305 -33.94 -13.90 11.63
N PRO A 306 -34.68 -13.50 12.68
CA PRO A 306 -34.86 -14.30 13.88
C PRO A 306 -35.38 -15.70 13.55
N LEU A 307 -35.13 -16.68 14.42
CA LEU A 307 -35.53 -18.07 14.20
C LEU A 307 -37.03 -18.22 13.93
N GLU A 308 -37.86 -17.44 14.62
CA GLU A 308 -39.32 -17.44 14.48
C GLU A 308 -39.82 -16.92 13.12
N CYS A 309 -39.00 -16.12 12.43
CA CYS A 309 -39.33 -15.48 11.16
C CYS A 309 -38.73 -16.20 9.95
N ARG A 310 -37.93 -17.25 10.17
CA ARG A 310 -37.31 -18.02 9.08
C ARG A 310 -38.34 -18.95 8.47
N GLN A 311 -38.26 -19.13 7.16
CA GLN A 311 -39.06 -20.14 6.48
C GLN A 311 -38.62 -21.51 7.01
N GLN A 312 -39.53 -22.20 7.71
CA GLN A 312 -39.32 -23.62 8.04
C GLN A 312 -39.35 -24.39 6.72
N LYS A 313 -38.19 -24.93 6.35
CA LYS A 313 -38.00 -25.76 5.17
C LYS A 313 -38.49 -27.18 5.44
#